data_AF-A0A1F9ZBQ2-F1
#
_entry.id   AF-A0A1F9ZBQ2-F1
#
_cell.length_a   1.000
_cell.length_b   1.000
_cell.length_c   1.000
_cell.angle_alpha   90.00
_cell.angle_beta   90.00
_cell.angle_gamma   90.00
#
_symmetry.space_group_name_H-M   'P 1'
#
loop_
_entity.id
_entity.type
_entity.pdbx_description
1 polymer ?
#
loop_
_entity_poly.entity_id
_entity_poly.type
_entity_poly.pdbx_seq_one_letter_code
_entity_poly.pdbx_strand_id
1 'polypeptide(L)'
;MLSMRGSHPLAVRPGDRSAVREAEGSARPEPGILCWNCRRLTPFERDRCQSCGAAFAGSTGGMYATSRLQASSPVFPSPAPDPSRTLADLLADIQRVHDVSSRRPRPALRETGESVVLFQCPSCGRFVSDKASECSCGVKFSLETPTFACPECDSLVPELEDACPVCGVRFEDARSLVSYSCPKCGVLVAADAVRCACGVWFED
;
A
#
# COMPACT_ATOMS: atom_id res chain seq x y z
N MET A 1 28.99 26.19 -67.29
CA MET A 1 29.26 27.61 -67.03
C MET A 1 29.54 27.77 -65.55
N LEU A 2 30.82 27.88 -65.19
CA LEU A 2 31.26 28.30 -63.86
C LEU A 2 30.95 29.79 -63.69
N SER A 3 30.46 30.19 -62.52
CA SER A 3 30.72 31.54 -62.02
C SER A 3 31.01 31.44 -60.52
N MET A 4 32.29 31.64 -60.22
CA MET A 4 32.84 31.85 -58.90
C MET A 4 32.54 33.26 -58.40
N ARG A 5 32.51 33.41 -57.06
CA ARG A 5 32.98 34.54 -56.22
C ARG A 5 32.11 34.58 -54.96
N GLY A 6 32.62 34.71 -53.75
CA GLY A 6 33.97 34.99 -53.29
C GLY A 6 33.92 35.21 -51.78
N SER A 7 34.97 34.78 -51.12
CA SER A 7 35.24 34.87 -49.69
C SER A 7 35.38 36.32 -49.21
N HIS A 8 34.91 36.65 -48.00
CA HIS A 8 35.73 36.99 -46.84
C HIS A 8 34.88 37.40 -45.61
N PRO A 9 35.43 37.24 -44.38
CA PRO A 9 34.69 37.26 -43.13
C PRO A 9 34.59 38.67 -42.54
N LEU A 10 33.49 38.98 -41.87
CA LEU A 10 33.36 40.20 -41.07
C LEU A 10 32.98 39.86 -39.63
N ALA A 11 33.98 40.05 -38.77
CA ALA A 11 33.90 40.59 -37.41
C ALA A 11 32.96 39.89 -36.41
N VAL A 12 33.58 39.01 -35.61
CA VAL A 12 33.14 38.71 -34.24
C VAL A 12 33.21 40.02 -33.44
N ARG A 13 32.06 40.54 -32.99
CA ARG A 13 32.01 41.58 -31.96
C ARG A 13 31.91 40.88 -30.60
N PRO A 14 32.81 41.16 -29.64
CA PRO A 14 32.66 40.69 -28.27
C PRO A 14 31.77 41.66 -27.49
N GLY A 15 30.78 41.13 -26.80
CA GLY A 15 29.90 41.91 -25.92
C GLY A 15 28.44 41.49 -26.07
N ASP A 16 28.03 40.45 -25.37
CA ASP A 16 27.46 40.64 -24.04
C ASP A 16 27.36 39.27 -23.36
N ARG A 17 28.16 39.10 -22.31
CA ARG A 17 27.98 37.98 -21.37
C ARG A 17 26.76 38.33 -20.54
N SER A 18 25.86 37.37 -20.42
CA SER A 18 24.69 37.35 -19.52
C SER A 18 23.36 37.75 -20.16
N ALA A 19 22.94 37.00 -21.18
CA ALA A 19 21.53 36.60 -21.24
C ALA A 19 21.45 35.20 -20.62
N VAL A 20 21.42 35.17 -19.28
CA VAL A 20 20.96 34.00 -18.54
C VAL A 20 19.56 33.74 -19.11
N ARG A 21 19.40 32.61 -19.81
CA ARG A 21 18.07 32.05 -20.05
C ARG A 21 17.50 31.82 -18.66
N GLU A 22 16.68 32.75 -18.19
CA GLU A 22 15.69 32.49 -17.16
C GLU A 22 14.80 31.41 -17.76
N ALA A 23 15.18 30.16 -17.48
CA ALA A 23 14.31 29.03 -17.63
C ALA A 23 13.07 29.39 -16.82
N GLU A 24 11.97 29.60 -17.53
CA GLU A 24 10.62 29.70 -16.99
C GLU A 24 10.53 28.77 -15.79
N GLY A 25 10.25 29.39 -14.64
CA GLY A 25 10.12 28.69 -13.38
C GLY A 25 9.26 27.45 -13.61
N SER A 26 9.87 26.29 -13.44
CA SER A 26 9.20 25.01 -13.31
C SER A 26 8.03 25.22 -12.35
N ALA A 27 6.83 25.39 -12.92
CA ALA A 27 5.61 25.39 -12.15
C ALA A 27 5.61 24.05 -11.43
N ARG A 28 5.78 24.08 -10.10
CA ARG A 28 5.61 22.88 -9.29
C ARG A 28 4.28 22.26 -9.75
N PRO A 29 4.26 20.98 -10.16
CA PRO A 29 3.00 20.33 -10.48
C PRO A 29 2.10 20.54 -9.28
N GLU A 30 0.92 21.14 -9.50
CA GLU A 30 0.00 21.44 -8.41
C GLU A 30 -0.17 20.18 -7.58
N PRO A 31 0.03 20.25 -6.25
CA PRO A 31 -0.04 19.07 -5.43
C PRO A 31 -1.45 18.49 -5.58
N GLY A 32 -1.55 17.18 -5.77
CA GLY A 32 -2.81 16.51 -6.06
C GLY A 32 -2.82 15.09 -5.50
N ILE A 33 -4.02 14.51 -5.41
CA ILE A 33 -4.24 13.17 -4.92
C ILE A 33 -4.10 12.18 -6.09
N LEU A 34 -3.22 11.19 -5.95
CA LEU A 34 -3.11 10.08 -6.89
C LEU A 34 -4.31 9.13 -6.75
N CYS A 35 -5.05 8.92 -7.85
CA CYS A 35 -6.16 7.97 -7.87
C CYS A 35 -5.66 6.53 -7.83
N TRP A 36 -6.14 5.74 -6.86
CA TRP A 36 -5.81 4.32 -6.75
C TRP A 36 -6.27 3.50 -7.96
N ASN A 37 -7.40 3.88 -8.57
CA ASN A 37 -8.00 3.16 -9.69
C ASN A 37 -7.29 3.47 -11.03
N CYS A 38 -7.10 4.75 -11.37
CA CYS A 38 -6.59 5.14 -12.70
C CYS A 38 -5.20 5.79 -12.69
N ARG A 39 -4.54 5.88 -11.53
CA ARG A 39 -3.18 6.41 -11.35
C ARG A 39 -2.93 7.84 -11.85
N ARG A 40 -3.99 8.59 -12.14
CA ARG A 40 -3.91 10.02 -12.49
C ARG A 40 -4.05 10.90 -11.26
N LEU A 41 -3.37 12.04 -11.28
CA LEU A 41 -3.49 13.08 -10.27
C LEU A 41 -4.87 13.75 -10.37
N THR A 42 -5.50 13.98 -9.23
CA THR A 42 -6.75 14.73 -9.10
C THR A 42 -6.56 15.89 -8.12
N PRO A 43 -7.12 17.08 -8.39
CA PRO A 43 -7.07 18.20 -7.45
C PRO A 43 -7.70 17.87 -6.09
N PHE A 44 -7.18 18.44 -5.00
CA PHE A 44 -7.65 18.19 -3.63
C PHE A 44 -9.12 18.60 -3.38
N GLU A 45 -9.66 19.52 -4.17
CA GLU A 45 -11.04 20.03 -4.03
C GLU A 45 -12.12 19.03 -4.46
N ARG A 46 -11.72 17.87 -4.99
CA ARG A 46 -12.64 16.86 -5.53
C ARG A 46 -12.70 15.62 -4.64
N ASP A 47 -13.91 15.28 -4.21
CA ASP A 47 -14.20 14.03 -3.50
C ASP A 47 -14.15 12.77 -4.41
N ARG A 48 -14.01 12.97 -5.72
CA ARG A 48 -13.95 11.92 -6.74
C ARG A 48 -12.87 12.21 -7.76
N CYS A 49 -12.26 11.14 -8.29
CA CYS A 49 -11.28 11.25 -9.35
C CYS A 49 -11.88 11.93 -10.59
N GLN A 50 -11.25 12.99 -11.08
CA GLN A 50 -11.70 13.71 -12.28
C GLN A 50 -11.66 12.84 -13.54
N SER A 51 -10.78 11.82 -13.59
CA SER A 51 -10.58 10.99 -14.77
C SER A 51 -11.46 9.75 -14.81
N CYS A 52 -11.76 9.12 -13.67
CA CYS A 52 -12.52 7.86 -13.62
C CYS A 52 -13.72 7.86 -12.67
N GLY A 53 -13.98 8.95 -11.94
CA GLY A 53 -15.13 9.09 -11.04
C GLY A 53 -15.06 8.27 -9.75
N ALA A 54 -13.98 7.48 -9.54
CA ALA A 54 -13.77 6.72 -8.32
C ALA A 54 -13.72 7.65 -7.09
N ALA A 55 -14.42 7.28 -6.02
CA ALA A 55 -14.36 8.00 -4.76
C ALA A 55 -12.98 7.80 -4.10
N PHE A 56 -12.44 8.86 -3.50
CA PHE A 56 -11.26 8.75 -2.66
C PHE A 56 -11.62 8.19 -1.30
N ALA A 57 -10.80 7.27 -0.78
CA ALA A 57 -10.94 6.77 0.58
C ALA A 57 -10.70 7.95 1.54
N GLY A 58 -11.76 8.47 2.17
CA GLY A 58 -11.69 9.63 3.06
C GLY A 58 -12.49 10.87 2.62
N SER A 59 -13.31 10.81 1.56
CA SER A 59 -14.23 11.93 1.22
C SER A 59 -15.30 12.23 2.28
N THR A 60 -15.30 11.50 3.40
CA THR A 60 -16.01 11.86 4.62
C THR A 60 -15.14 12.78 5.48
N GLY A 61 -14.93 14.02 5.03
CA GLY A 61 -14.56 15.12 5.93
C GLY A 61 -13.15 15.08 6.54
N GLY A 62 -12.11 15.00 5.69
CA GLY A 62 -10.81 15.59 6.05
C GLY A 62 -10.90 17.12 6.16
N MET A 63 -9.93 17.76 6.83
CA MET A 63 -9.91 19.16 7.32
C MET A 63 -10.22 20.31 6.33
N TYR A 64 -10.66 20.01 5.10
CA TYR A 64 -10.92 20.97 4.02
C TYR A 64 -12.36 20.91 3.49
N ALA A 65 -13.21 20.01 4.01
CA ALA A 65 -14.62 19.91 3.61
C ALA A 65 -15.47 21.02 4.27
N THR A 66 -15.29 22.27 3.88
CA THR A 66 -16.11 23.40 4.33
C THR A 66 -17.33 23.59 3.43
N SER A 67 -18.17 22.57 3.24
CA SER A 67 -19.50 22.80 2.65
C SER A 67 -20.48 21.65 2.87
N ARG A 68 -21.59 22.01 3.52
CA ARG A 68 -22.86 21.26 3.64
C ARG A 68 -22.92 20.13 4.67
N LEU A 69 -22.74 20.49 5.93
CA LEU A 69 -23.60 19.97 6.98
C LEU A 69 -24.22 21.16 7.72
N GLN A 70 -25.32 21.70 7.17
CA GLN A 70 -26.37 22.26 8.02
C GLN A 70 -27.13 21.08 8.64
N ALA A 71 -26.49 20.42 9.58
CA ALA A 71 -27.19 19.70 10.62
C ALA A 71 -26.88 20.49 11.89
N SER A 72 -27.91 21.17 12.40
CA SER A 72 -27.87 21.95 13.63
C SER A 72 -27.55 21.05 14.82
N SER A 73 -26.29 20.64 14.95
CA SER A 73 -25.76 20.26 16.25
C SER A 73 -25.67 21.55 17.06
N PRO A 74 -26.24 21.62 18.29
CA PRO A 74 -25.93 22.73 19.16
C PRO A 74 -24.44 22.71 19.40
N VAL A 75 -23.72 23.65 18.77
CA VAL A 75 -22.36 23.99 19.15
C VAL A 75 -22.50 24.55 20.55
N PHE A 76 -22.31 23.69 21.56
CA PHE A 76 -22.01 24.19 22.89
C PHE A 76 -20.74 24.99 22.76
N PRO A 77 -20.74 26.29 23.12
CA PRO A 77 -19.49 27.03 23.24
C PRO A 77 -18.63 26.26 24.22
N SER A 78 -17.50 25.69 23.77
CA SER A 78 -16.47 25.28 24.70
C SER A 78 -16.05 26.56 25.44
N PRO A 79 -16.22 26.64 26.76
CA PRO A 79 -15.69 27.78 27.50
C PRO A 79 -14.19 27.81 27.24
N ALA A 80 -13.64 29.01 27.00
CA ALA A 80 -12.21 29.20 26.87
C ALA A 80 -11.47 28.51 28.04
N PRO A 81 -10.26 27.96 27.82
CA PRO A 81 -9.51 27.34 28.89
C PRO A 81 -9.23 28.39 29.97
N ASP A 82 -9.97 28.31 31.08
CA ASP A 82 -9.73 29.13 32.25
C ASP A 82 -8.38 28.69 32.84
N PRO A 83 -7.37 29.57 32.90
CA PRO A 83 -6.04 29.23 33.40
C PRO A 83 -6.03 28.82 34.88
N SER A 84 -7.18 28.91 35.56
CA SER A 84 -7.34 28.61 36.99
C SER A 84 -7.84 27.20 37.30
N ARG A 85 -8.01 26.32 36.30
CA ARG A 85 -8.49 24.94 36.56
C ARG A 85 -7.50 24.18 37.44
N THR A 86 -7.99 23.66 38.55
CA THR A 86 -7.18 22.87 39.48
C THR A 86 -7.07 21.42 39.01
N LEU A 87 -6.07 20.68 39.49
CA LEU A 87 -5.92 19.25 39.24
C LEU A 87 -7.19 18.45 39.62
N ALA A 88 -7.89 18.89 40.66
CA ALA A 88 -9.14 18.28 41.11
C ALA A 88 -10.25 18.41 40.06
N ASP A 89 -10.33 19.55 39.36
CA ASP A 89 -11.32 19.78 38.30
C ASP A 89 -11.07 18.88 37.09
N LEU A 90 -9.80 18.68 36.73
CA LEU A 90 -9.41 17.77 35.65
C LEU A 90 -9.73 16.31 35.99
N LEU A 91 -9.46 15.88 37.22
CA LEU A 91 -9.78 14.52 37.68
C LEU A 91 -11.30 14.27 37.70
N ALA A 92 -12.09 15.26 38.11
CA ALA A 92 -13.55 15.19 38.09
C ALA A 92 -14.10 15.08 36.65
N ASP A 93 -13.52 15.80 35.69
CA ASP A 93 -13.90 15.73 34.28
C ASP A 93 -13.58 14.35 33.67
N ILE A 94 -12.41 13.79 33.96
CA ILE A 94 -12.02 12.44 33.51
C ILE A 94 -12.97 11.39 34.08
N GLN A 95 -13.28 11.47 35.38
CA GLN A 95 -14.24 10.56 36.02
C GLN A 95 -15.64 10.67 35.41
N ARG A 96 -16.09 11.88 35.09
CA ARG A 96 -17.38 12.11 34.41
C ARG A 96 -17.44 11.45 33.04
N VAL A 97 -16.37 11.55 32.24
CA VAL A 97 -16.28 10.87 30.94
C VAL A 97 -16.32 9.35 31.12
N HIS A 98 -15.59 8.83 32.10
CA HIS A 98 -15.58 7.40 32.40
C HIS A 98 -16.97 6.89 32.82
N ASP A 99 -17.69 7.62 33.66
CA ASP A 99 -19.06 7.30 34.08
C ASP A 99 -20.06 7.32 32.91
N VAL A 100 -19.96 8.31 32.01
CA VAL A 100 -20.81 8.37 30.80
C VAL A 100 -20.52 7.19 29.88
N SER A 101 -19.24 6.83 29.73
CA SER A 101 -18.82 5.66 28.93
C SER A 101 -19.28 4.34 29.55
N SER A 102 -19.31 4.27 30.89
CA SER A 102 -19.75 3.09 31.66
C SER A 102 -21.28 2.95 31.71
N ARG A 103 -22.01 4.07 31.66
CA ARG A 103 -23.49 4.10 31.65
C ARG A 103 -24.08 3.87 30.26
N ARG A 104 -23.32 4.04 29.18
CA ARG A 104 -23.71 3.44 27.91
C ARG A 104 -23.68 1.94 28.12
N PRO A 105 -24.81 1.22 27.98
CA PRO A 105 -24.73 -0.21 27.81
C PRO A 105 -23.76 -0.42 26.66
N ARG A 106 -22.60 -1.03 26.94
CA ARG A 106 -21.82 -1.65 25.89
C ARG A 106 -22.85 -2.52 25.17
N PRO A 107 -23.17 -2.29 23.88
CA PRO A 107 -24.11 -3.15 23.20
C PRO A 107 -23.61 -4.56 23.48
N ALA A 108 -24.49 -5.42 24.01
CA ALA A 108 -24.18 -6.79 24.32
C ALA A 108 -23.89 -7.51 23.00
N LEU A 109 -22.73 -7.23 22.41
CA LEU A 109 -21.98 -8.15 21.61
C LEU A 109 -21.83 -9.34 22.52
N ARG A 110 -22.66 -10.36 22.27
CA ARG A 110 -22.49 -11.67 22.86
C ARG A 110 -21.00 -11.97 22.78
N GLU A 111 -20.33 -12.04 23.91
CA GLU A 111 -18.97 -12.54 23.99
C GLU A 111 -19.04 -14.07 23.79
N THR A 112 -19.50 -14.48 22.62
CA THR A 112 -18.93 -15.67 22.00
C THR A 112 -17.50 -15.25 21.72
N GLY A 113 -16.55 -15.78 22.50
CA GLY A 113 -15.10 -15.59 22.31
C GLY A 113 -14.60 -16.21 21.01
N GLU A 114 -15.28 -15.92 19.90
CA GLU A 114 -14.88 -16.28 18.56
C GLU A 114 -14.12 -15.05 18.04
N SER A 115 -12.80 -15.07 18.25
CA SER A 115 -11.90 -14.14 17.60
C SER A 115 -12.09 -14.27 16.09
N VAL A 116 -12.78 -13.31 15.48
CA VAL A 116 -12.96 -13.29 14.02
C VAL A 116 -11.62 -12.92 13.41
N VAL A 117 -11.03 -13.86 12.68
CA VAL A 117 -9.81 -13.62 11.92
C VAL A 117 -10.20 -12.80 10.68
N LEU A 118 -9.64 -11.60 10.60
CA LEU A 118 -9.83 -10.69 9.46
C LEU A 118 -8.53 -10.64 8.66
N PHE A 119 -8.63 -10.74 7.35
CA PHE A 119 -7.51 -10.56 6.43
C PHE A 119 -7.77 -9.40 5.46
N GLN A 120 -6.72 -8.86 4.86
CA GLN A 120 -6.85 -7.75 3.93
C GLN A 120 -6.98 -8.25 2.49
N CYS A 121 -8.02 -7.82 1.77
CA CYS A 121 -8.20 -8.14 0.35
C CYS A 121 -7.04 -7.56 -0.48
N PRO A 122 -6.30 -8.38 -1.27
CA PRO A 122 -5.13 -7.92 -2.00
C PRO A 122 -5.47 -6.94 -3.14
N SER A 123 -6.70 -6.97 -3.66
CA SER A 123 -7.10 -6.12 -4.79
C SER A 123 -7.63 -4.75 -4.38
N CYS A 124 -8.26 -4.63 -3.21
CA CYS A 124 -8.89 -3.37 -2.78
C CYS A 124 -8.53 -2.91 -1.36
N GLY A 125 -7.76 -3.69 -0.60
CA GLY A 125 -7.29 -3.33 0.74
C GLY A 125 -8.35 -3.37 1.85
N ARG A 126 -9.58 -3.83 1.57
CA ARG A 126 -10.64 -3.98 2.59
C ARG A 126 -10.38 -5.19 3.48
N PHE A 127 -10.76 -5.09 4.75
CA PHE A 127 -10.76 -6.23 5.67
C PHE A 127 -11.95 -7.15 5.37
N VAL A 128 -11.67 -8.44 5.31
CA VAL A 128 -12.61 -9.52 4.99
C VAL A 128 -12.45 -10.62 6.03
N SER A 129 -13.53 -11.30 6.40
CA SER A 129 -13.48 -12.50 7.25
C SER A 129 -12.83 -13.66 6.50
N ASP A 130 -12.01 -14.42 7.23
CA ASP A 130 -11.46 -15.73 6.85
C ASP A 130 -12.46 -16.71 6.20
N LYS A 131 -13.75 -16.65 6.58
CA LYS A 131 -14.82 -17.51 6.06
C LYS A 131 -15.48 -16.97 4.77
N ALA A 132 -15.13 -15.77 4.31
CA ALA A 132 -15.75 -15.18 3.13
C ALA A 132 -15.14 -15.74 1.83
N SER A 133 -15.99 -16.20 0.91
CA SER A 133 -15.60 -16.67 -0.43
C SER A 133 -15.47 -15.55 -1.47
N GLU A 134 -15.90 -14.33 -1.16
CA GLU A 134 -15.83 -13.18 -2.06
C GLU A 134 -15.73 -11.85 -1.29
N CYS A 135 -14.94 -10.92 -1.81
CA CYS A 135 -14.92 -9.53 -1.34
C CYS A 135 -15.95 -8.69 -2.11
N SER A 136 -16.52 -7.66 -1.48
CA SER A 136 -17.45 -6.74 -2.15
C SER A 136 -16.87 -5.97 -3.35
N CYS A 137 -15.56 -6.06 -3.61
CA CYS A 137 -14.95 -5.57 -4.85
C CYS A 137 -15.07 -6.56 -6.04
N GLY A 138 -15.64 -7.75 -5.84
CA GLY A 138 -15.85 -8.78 -6.85
C GLY A 138 -14.75 -9.84 -6.94
N VAL A 139 -13.75 -9.81 -6.04
CA VAL A 139 -12.68 -10.80 -6.01
C VAL A 139 -13.10 -12.00 -5.19
N LYS A 140 -13.04 -13.18 -5.80
CA LYS A 140 -13.34 -14.45 -5.14
C LYS A 140 -12.10 -15.02 -4.48
N PHE A 141 -12.26 -15.51 -3.26
CA PHE A 141 -11.25 -16.22 -2.51
C PHE A 141 -11.48 -17.71 -2.71
N SER A 142 -10.50 -18.41 -3.27
CA SER A 142 -10.51 -19.86 -3.25
C SER A 142 -10.15 -20.29 -1.83
N LEU A 143 -11.12 -20.85 -1.12
CA LEU A 143 -10.89 -21.53 0.17
C LEU A 143 -10.36 -22.96 -0.05
N GLU A 144 -10.22 -23.37 -1.32
CA GLU A 144 -9.72 -24.68 -1.68
C GLU A 144 -8.24 -24.73 -1.31
N THR A 145 -7.90 -25.65 -0.41
CA THR A 145 -6.51 -26.01 -0.16
C THR A 145 -5.87 -26.30 -1.51
N PRO A 146 -4.78 -25.62 -1.89
CA PRO A 146 -4.12 -25.89 -3.15
C PRO A 146 -3.84 -27.40 -3.24
N THR A 147 -4.34 -28.00 -4.32
CA THR A 147 -4.12 -29.42 -4.62
C THR A 147 -3.23 -29.53 -5.84
N PHE A 148 -2.32 -30.50 -5.82
CA PHE A 148 -1.46 -30.85 -6.95
C PHE A 148 -1.74 -32.28 -7.40
N ALA A 149 -1.39 -32.62 -8.64
CA ALA A 149 -1.53 -33.99 -9.15
C ALA A 149 -0.33 -34.85 -8.71
N CYS A 150 -0.61 -36.03 -8.16
CA CYS A 150 0.43 -36.99 -7.80
C CYS A 150 1.14 -37.51 -9.06
N PRO A 151 2.49 -37.44 -9.15
CA PRO A 151 3.23 -37.85 -10.36
C PRO A 151 3.13 -39.35 -10.69
N GLU A 152 2.82 -40.19 -9.69
CA GLU A 152 2.72 -41.65 -9.87
C GLU A 152 1.32 -42.14 -10.27
N CYS A 153 0.26 -41.45 -9.86
CA CYS A 153 -1.12 -41.96 -10.01
C CYS A 153 -2.15 -40.90 -10.40
N ASP A 154 -1.71 -39.66 -10.67
CA ASP A 154 -2.54 -38.52 -11.06
C ASP A 154 -3.68 -38.15 -10.11
N SER A 155 -3.71 -38.70 -8.89
CA SER A 155 -4.67 -38.31 -7.87
C SER A 155 -4.42 -36.86 -7.43
N LEU A 156 -5.48 -36.10 -7.16
CA LEU A 156 -5.35 -34.78 -6.52
C LEU A 156 -4.96 -34.94 -5.05
N VAL A 157 -3.85 -34.32 -4.66
CA VAL A 157 -3.29 -34.36 -3.32
C VAL A 157 -3.22 -32.95 -2.74
N PRO A 158 -3.70 -32.70 -1.51
CA PRO A 158 -3.53 -31.40 -0.85
C PRO A 158 -2.05 -31.06 -0.64
N GLU A 159 -1.64 -29.80 -0.84
CA GLU A 159 -0.24 -29.34 -0.68
C GLU A 159 0.36 -29.58 0.72
N LEU A 160 -0.45 -29.81 1.75
CA LEU A 160 0.01 -30.05 3.12
C LEU A 160 0.30 -31.53 3.44
N GLU A 161 0.05 -32.45 2.50
CA GLU A 161 0.27 -33.88 2.73
C GLU A 161 1.65 -34.33 2.21
N ASP A 162 2.46 -34.96 3.07
CA ASP A 162 3.79 -35.48 2.72
C ASP A 162 3.73 -36.80 1.91
N ALA A 163 2.54 -37.35 1.68
CA ALA A 163 2.35 -38.58 0.92
C ALA A 163 1.00 -38.62 0.21
N CYS A 164 0.96 -39.28 -0.95
CA CYS A 164 -0.27 -39.48 -1.69
C CYS A 164 -1.20 -40.43 -0.91
N PRO A 165 -2.47 -40.05 -0.64
CA PRO A 165 -3.42 -40.92 0.04
C PRO A 165 -3.90 -42.10 -0.81
N VAL A 166 -3.68 -42.06 -2.14
CA VAL A 166 -4.13 -43.09 -3.08
C VAL A 166 -3.04 -44.16 -3.29
N CYS A 167 -1.83 -43.77 -3.67
CA CYS A 167 -0.75 -44.71 -3.97
C CYS A 167 0.32 -44.83 -2.87
N GLY A 168 0.30 -43.95 -1.86
CA GLY A 168 1.26 -43.96 -0.77
C GLY A 168 2.66 -43.45 -1.12
N VAL A 169 2.88 -42.92 -2.34
CA VAL A 169 4.17 -42.30 -2.68
C VAL A 169 4.41 -41.11 -1.75
N ARG A 170 5.59 -41.05 -1.14
CA ARG A 170 5.98 -39.91 -0.31
C ARG A 170 6.50 -38.81 -1.21
N PHE A 171 6.05 -37.59 -0.98
CA PHE A 171 6.72 -36.42 -1.52
C PHE A 171 7.87 -36.15 -0.58
N GLU A 172 9.09 -36.39 -1.03
CA GLU A 172 10.22 -35.77 -0.36
C GLU A 172 9.97 -34.27 -0.47
N ASP A 173 9.72 -33.63 0.67
CA ASP A 173 10.00 -32.22 0.78
C ASP A 173 11.39 -32.07 0.19
N ALA A 174 11.51 -31.35 -0.92
CA ALA A 174 12.78 -30.73 -1.27
C ALA A 174 13.07 -29.66 -0.21
N ARG A 175 13.17 -30.07 1.07
CA ARG A 175 13.72 -29.34 2.18
C ARG A 175 15.11 -28.98 1.70
N SER A 176 15.16 -27.75 1.21
CA SER A 176 16.35 -27.00 0.86
C SER A 176 17.21 -27.53 -0.30
N LEU A 177 16.66 -27.58 -1.51
CA LEU A 177 17.41 -27.06 -2.66
C LEU A 177 17.34 -25.52 -2.66
N VAL A 178 17.65 -24.89 -1.52
CA VAL A 178 17.88 -23.44 -1.51
C VAL A 178 19.15 -23.23 -2.31
N SER A 179 19.00 -22.83 -3.57
CA SER A 179 20.12 -22.48 -4.42
C SER A 179 20.42 -20.99 -4.27
N TYR A 180 21.67 -20.65 -3.97
CA TYR A 180 22.11 -19.27 -3.90
C TYR A 180 22.76 -18.84 -5.21
N SER A 181 22.56 -17.60 -5.62
CA SER A 181 23.30 -17.05 -6.77
C SER A 181 24.69 -16.58 -6.34
N CYS A 182 25.74 -17.08 -6.99
CA CYS A 182 27.10 -16.60 -6.78
C CYS A 182 27.20 -15.09 -7.08
N PRO A 183 27.67 -14.24 -6.14
CA PRO A 183 27.71 -12.79 -6.35
C PRO A 183 28.70 -12.35 -7.43
N LYS A 184 29.68 -13.20 -7.79
CA LYS A 184 30.67 -12.90 -8.82
C LYS A 184 30.19 -13.25 -10.23
N CYS A 185 29.53 -14.40 -10.41
CA CYS A 185 29.20 -14.92 -11.74
C CYS A 185 27.71 -15.23 -11.97
N GLY A 186 26.86 -15.09 -10.94
CA GLY A 186 25.42 -15.32 -11.02
C GLY A 186 25.00 -16.79 -11.13
N VAL A 187 25.93 -17.74 -11.19
CA VAL A 187 25.63 -19.17 -11.24
C VAL A 187 24.98 -19.62 -9.93
N LEU A 188 23.92 -20.42 -10.04
CA LEU A 188 23.26 -21.05 -8.90
C LEU A 188 24.17 -22.12 -8.29
N VAL A 189 24.38 -22.03 -6.98
CA VAL A 189 25.15 -22.98 -6.18
C VAL A 189 24.25 -23.59 -5.11
N ALA A 190 24.55 -24.82 -4.69
CA ALA A 190 23.85 -25.49 -3.60
C ALA A 190 24.08 -24.76 -2.25
N ALA A 191 23.18 -24.95 -1.29
CA ALA A 191 23.24 -24.30 0.02
C ALA A 191 24.50 -24.64 0.83
N ASP A 192 25.06 -25.83 0.62
CA ASP A 192 26.26 -26.36 1.28
C ASP A 192 27.54 -26.16 0.45
N ALA A 193 27.44 -25.45 -0.68
CA ALA A 193 28.60 -25.22 -1.54
C ALA A 193 29.57 -24.24 -0.88
N VAL A 194 30.77 -24.72 -0.53
CA VAL A 194 31.87 -23.89 0.01
C VAL A 194 32.57 -23.07 -1.09
N ARG A 195 32.40 -23.46 -2.36
CA ARG A 195 33.10 -22.84 -3.49
C ARG A 195 32.28 -22.88 -4.78
N CYS A 196 32.28 -21.78 -5.51
CA CYS A 196 31.70 -21.72 -6.86
C CYS A 196 32.71 -22.18 -7.92
N ALA A 197 32.22 -22.72 -9.04
CA ALA A 197 33.03 -23.07 -10.22
C ALA A 197 33.84 -21.88 -10.78
N CYS A 198 33.38 -20.64 -10.58
CA CYS A 198 34.14 -19.44 -10.96
C CYS A 198 35.30 -19.09 -10.00
N GLY A 199 35.52 -19.93 -8.98
CA GLY A 199 36.66 -19.90 -8.07
C GLY A 199 36.47 -19.09 -6.78
N VAL A 200 35.30 -18.50 -6.53
CA VAL A 200 35.03 -17.80 -5.25
C VAL A 200 34.69 -18.77 -4.14
N TRP A 201 35.11 -18.41 -2.93
CA TRP A 201 34.81 -19.11 -1.69
C TRP A 201 33.68 -18.41 -0.95
N PHE A 202 32.84 -19.18 -0.30
CA PHE A 202 31.80 -18.68 0.59
C PHE A 202 32.30 -18.95 2.02
N GLU A 203 32.42 -17.90 2.82
CA GLU A 203 32.77 -18.02 4.24
C GLU A 203 31.53 -18.47 5.04
N ASP A 204 31.75 -19.31 6.06
CA ASP A 204 30.71 -19.86 6.96
C ASP A 204 30.21 -18.79 7.95
#